data_AF-A0A2V8KCT8-F1
#
_entry.id   AF-A0A2V8KCT8-F1
#
_cell.length_a   1.000
_cell.length_b   1.000
_cell.length_c   1.000
_cell.angle_alpha   90.00
_cell.angle_beta   90.00
_cell.angle_gamma   90.00
#
_symmetry.space_group_name_H-M   'P 1'
#
loop_
_entity.id
_entity.type
_entity.pdbx_description
1 polymer ?
#
loop_
_entity_poly.entity_id
_entity_poly.type
_entity_poly.pdbx_seq_one_letter_code
_entity_poly.pdbx_strand_id
1 'polypeptide(L)'
;ELQFQYVIPRLKENRKPGGVYLGVGPEQNFTYIAATQPKMAFIFDIRRQNMIEHLIYKAVFETSSDRVEFLSRLFSRKAPPGLTEKSTARQLFQAFRAVSADADMYRENLQAIKARLMKEHRFPLTPADQESIDFIYRIFFDTGSVFGYSASFFGGYGATYADLMTATDQQGQARSYLATEENFQTVRDLERKNLIIPVVGDFAGSKALRNVARYLKDHGAIVTAFYTSNVEQYLFQQGDDWRHFLTNVAAFPMDPLSTFIRSSHFAFGDALPPRQFNRGRFIQLLSPMAEVVKAFNSGQLTSYEDLIRMSK
;
A
#
# COMPACT_ATOMS: atom_id res chain seq x y z
N GLU A 1 -4.68 -5.72 -8.46
CA GLU A 1 -4.84 -4.38 -9.06
C GLU A 1 -3.61 -4.01 -9.89
N LEU A 2 -3.40 -4.61 -11.07
CA LEU A 2 -2.16 -4.34 -11.86
C LEU A 2 -1.99 -2.90 -12.32
N GLN A 3 -3.11 -2.16 -12.42
CA GLN A 3 -3.15 -0.78 -12.90
C GLN A 3 -3.11 0.23 -11.75
N PHE A 4 -2.71 -0.17 -10.54
CA PHE A 4 -2.72 0.72 -9.37
C PHE A 4 -1.91 2.03 -9.59
N GLN A 5 -0.88 1.97 -10.43
CA GLN A 5 -0.03 3.11 -10.76
C GLN A 5 -0.63 4.11 -11.76
N TYR A 6 -1.73 3.78 -12.44
CA TYR A 6 -2.29 4.60 -13.54
C TYR A 6 -2.73 6.00 -13.09
N VAL A 7 -3.22 6.12 -11.86
CA VAL A 7 -3.68 7.39 -11.29
C VAL A 7 -2.54 8.27 -10.79
N ILE A 8 -1.30 7.77 -10.70
CA ILE A 8 -0.19 8.50 -10.08
C ILE A 8 0.11 9.85 -10.76
N PRO A 9 0.17 9.97 -12.10
CA PRO A 9 0.38 11.27 -12.75
C PRO A 9 -0.66 12.30 -12.28
N ARG A 10 -1.94 11.93 -12.33
CA ARG A 10 -3.05 12.80 -11.91
C ARG A 10 -3.08 13.05 -10.41
N LEU A 11 -2.74 12.06 -9.61
CA LEU A 11 -2.64 12.20 -8.15
C LEU A 11 -1.61 13.26 -7.77
N LYS A 12 -0.53 13.39 -8.55
CA LYS A 12 0.53 14.38 -8.33
C LYS A 12 0.21 15.77 -8.89
N GLU A 13 -0.79 15.89 -9.78
CA GLU A 13 -1.17 17.20 -10.34
C GLU A 13 -1.60 18.17 -9.23
N ASN A 14 -1.02 19.38 -9.28
CA ASN A 14 -1.32 20.46 -8.34
C ASN A 14 -1.07 20.14 -6.85
N ARG A 15 -0.32 19.07 -6.54
CA ARG A 15 0.06 18.72 -5.17
C ARG A 15 1.54 18.89 -4.91
N LYS A 16 1.85 19.45 -3.75
CA LYS A 16 3.21 19.44 -3.20
C LYS A 16 3.40 18.18 -2.34
N PRO A 17 4.63 17.64 -2.27
CA PRO A 17 5.00 16.66 -1.26
C PRO A 17 4.57 17.02 0.15
N GLY A 18 4.17 16.01 0.94
CA GLY A 18 3.87 16.14 2.36
C GLY A 18 2.43 15.79 2.75
N GLY A 19 2.01 16.32 3.90
CA GLY A 19 0.75 15.93 4.54
C GLY A 19 0.79 14.50 5.08
N VAL A 20 -0.39 13.90 5.21
CA VAL A 20 -0.57 12.53 5.72
C VAL A 20 -1.20 11.65 4.66
N TYR A 21 -0.61 10.48 4.46
CA TYR A 21 -1.16 9.42 3.63
C TYR A 21 -1.93 8.42 4.50
N LEU A 22 -3.12 8.03 4.06
CA LEU A 22 -3.88 6.93 4.64
C LEU A 22 -3.99 5.81 3.59
N GLY A 23 -4.05 4.56 4.04
CA GLY A 23 -4.09 3.43 3.12
C GLY A 23 -4.71 2.18 3.72
N VAL A 24 -4.99 1.19 2.86
CA VAL A 24 -5.38 -0.18 3.25
C VAL A 24 -4.54 -1.20 2.49
N GLY A 25 -4.39 -2.40 3.06
CA GLY A 25 -3.66 -3.48 2.42
C GLY A 25 -2.15 -3.27 2.45
N PRO A 26 -1.40 -4.11 1.71
CA PRO A 26 0.05 -4.23 1.89
C PRO A 26 0.86 -3.25 1.03
N GLU A 27 1.68 -3.75 0.10
CA GLU A 27 2.82 -3.05 -0.49
C GLU A 27 2.46 -2.00 -1.56
N GLN A 28 1.21 -1.96 -2.05
CA GLN A 28 0.76 -0.92 -2.99
C GLN A 28 0.91 0.48 -2.37
N ASN A 29 0.70 0.57 -1.04
CA ASN A 29 0.85 1.79 -0.26
C ASN A 29 2.24 2.43 -0.42
N PHE A 30 3.32 1.63 -0.44
CA PHE A 30 4.68 2.15 -0.58
C PHE A 30 4.91 2.89 -1.90
N THR A 31 4.23 2.48 -2.97
CA THR A 31 4.31 3.18 -4.26
C THR A 31 3.60 4.53 -4.21
N TYR A 32 2.42 4.60 -3.58
CA TYR A 32 1.75 5.88 -3.39
C TYR A 32 2.51 6.79 -2.42
N ILE A 33 3.12 6.23 -1.38
CA ILE A 33 4.00 6.93 -0.45
C ILE A 33 5.22 7.50 -1.19
N ALA A 34 5.88 6.72 -2.05
CA ALA A 34 6.98 7.21 -2.89
C ALA A 34 6.53 8.34 -3.83
N ALA A 35 5.33 8.24 -4.39
CA ALA A 35 4.79 9.24 -5.31
C ALA A 35 4.34 10.55 -4.64
N THR A 36 3.75 10.45 -3.45
CA THR A 36 3.15 11.58 -2.70
C THR A 36 4.07 12.17 -1.64
N GLN A 37 5.11 11.43 -1.25
CA GLN A 37 6.13 11.82 -0.27
C GLN A 37 5.51 12.44 1.00
N PRO A 38 4.60 11.71 1.69
CA PRO A 38 3.93 12.22 2.87
C PRO A 38 4.93 12.42 4.01
N LYS A 39 4.58 13.26 4.99
CA LYS A 39 5.36 13.39 6.22
C LYS A 39 5.08 12.24 7.20
N MET A 40 3.94 11.56 7.04
CA MET A 40 3.52 10.42 7.85
C MET A 40 2.48 9.60 7.09
N ALA A 41 2.45 8.30 7.29
CA ALA A 41 1.50 7.38 6.69
C ALA A 41 0.86 6.47 7.74
N PHE A 42 -0.45 6.26 7.64
CA PHE A 42 -1.17 5.26 8.42
C PHE A 42 -1.78 4.23 7.48
N ILE A 43 -1.48 2.95 7.70
CA ILE A 43 -1.99 1.86 6.87
C ILE A 43 -2.90 0.99 7.72
N PHE A 44 -4.18 0.99 7.40
CA PHE A 44 -5.22 0.30 8.15
C PHE A 44 -5.53 -1.04 7.52
N ASP A 45 -5.78 -2.07 8.32
CA ASP A 45 -6.39 -3.31 7.83
C ASP A 45 -7.13 -4.00 8.97
N ILE A 46 -8.25 -4.68 8.69
CA ILE A 46 -8.96 -5.47 9.70
C ILE A 46 -8.14 -6.69 10.13
N ARG A 47 -7.25 -7.18 9.27
CA ARG A 47 -6.44 -8.38 9.49
C ARG A 47 -5.14 -7.98 10.20
N ARG A 48 -4.95 -8.53 11.38
CA ARG A 48 -3.69 -8.41 12.13
C ARG A 48 -2.46 -8.88 11.33
N GLN A 49 -2.63 -9.88 10.47
CA GLN A 49 -1.56 -10.37 9.59
C GLN A 49 -1.03 -9.29 8.64
N ASN A 50 -1.87 -8.37 8.15
CA ASN A 50 -1.40 -7.29 7.29
C ASN A 50 -0.54 -6.27 8.07
N MET A 51 -0.89 -6.00 9.33
CA MET A 51 -0.02 -5.22 10.22
C MET A 51 1.35 -5.92 10.41
N ILE A 52 1.35 -7.25 10.61
CA ILE A 52 2.60 -8.03 10.74
C ILE A 52 3.42 -8.01 9.44
N GLU A 53 2.78 -8.11 8.28
CA GLU A 53 3.44 -7.99 6.97
C GLU A 53 4.14 -6.62 6.81
N HIS A 54 3.48 -5.52 7.17
CA HIS A 54 4.10 -4.19 7.20
C HIS A 54 5.27 -4.09 8.18
N LEU A 55 5.19 -4.75 9.34
CA LEU A 55 6.33 -4.80 10.27
C LEU A 55 7.50 -5.62 9.71
N ILE A 56 7.25 -6.68 8.94
CA ILE A 56 8.31 -7.38 8.20
C ILE A 56 8.95 -6.43 7.19
N TYR A 57 8.15 -5.74 6.37
CA TYR A 57 8.66 -4.75 5.41
C TYR A 57 9.51 -3.70 6.10
N LYS A 58 9.05 -3.13 7.21
CA LYS A 58 9.79 -2.19 8.04
C LYS A 58 11.19 -2.68 8.39
N ALA A 59 11.29 -3.89 8.96
CA ALA A 59 12.57 -4.45 9.33
C ALA A 59 13.49 -4.65 8.11
N VAL A 60 12.94 -5.10 6.98
CA VAL A 60 13.70 -5.32 5.74
C VAL A 60 14.16 -3.99 5.13
N PHE A 61 13.31 -2.96 5.06
CA PHE A 61 13.71 -1.63 4.59
C PHE A 61 14.83 -1.03 5.44
N GLU A 62 14.70 -1.09 6.76
CA GLU A 62 15.67 -0.51 7.68
C GLU A 62 17.04 -1.20 7.61
N THR A 63 17.08 -2.49 7.29
CA THR A 63 18.30 -3.31 7.24
C THR A 63 18.88 -3.49 5.83
N SER A 64 18.29 -2.83 4.83
CA SER A 64 18.79 -2.84 3.45
C SER A 64 19.34 -1.46 3.10
N SER A 65 20.49 -1.36 2.43
CA SER A 65 21.02 -0.08 1.94
C SER A 65 20.29 0.43 0.71
N ASP A 66 19.88 -0.48 -0.18
CA ASP A 66 19.36 -0.20 -1.51
C ASP A 66 18.31 -1.24 -1.95
N ARG A 67 17.78 -1.07 -3.17
CA ARG A 67 16.77 -1.96 -3.75
C ARG A 67 17.25 -3.40 -3.96
N VAL A 68 18.53 -3.62 -4.20
CA VAL A 68 19.10 -4.97 -4.44
C VAL A 68 19.19 -5.71 -3.12
N GLU A 69 19.72 -5.08 -2.07
CA GLU A 69 19.75 -5.65 -0.73
C GLU A 69 18.33 -5.91 -0.20
N PHE A 70 17.40 -4.99 -0.47
CA PHE A 70 16.00 -5.17 -0.09
C PHE A 70 15.39 -6.43 -0.69
N LEU A 71 15.54 -6.64 -2.00
CA LEU A 71 15.04 -7.85 -2.66
C LEU A 71 15.79 -9.12 -2.19
N SER A 72 17.10 -9.02 -1.98
CA SER A 72 17.93 -10.10 -1.45
C SER A 72 17.44 -10.57 -0.08
N ARG A 73 17.16 -9.62 0.83
CA ARG A 73 16.64 -9.89 2.17
C ARG A 73 15.18 -10.32 2.16
N LEU A 74 14.31 -9.66 1.40
CA LEU A 74 12.89 -9.98 1.37
C LEU A 74 12.66 -11.43 0.90
N PHE A 75 13.35 -11.84 -0.17
CA PHE A 75 13.18 -13.16 -0.77
C PHE A 75 14.23 -14.20 -0.33
N SER A 76 15.17 -13.80 0.53
CA SER A 76 16.31 -14.64 0.95
C SER A 76 17.03 -15.31 -0.22
N ARG A 77 17.46 -14.48 -1.17
CA ARG A 77 18.22 -14.88 -2.37
C ARG A 77 19.49 -14.05 -2.43
N LYS A 78 20.61 -14.66 -2.78
CA LYS A 78 21.88 -13.94 -2.96
C LYS A 78 21.70 -12.82 -3.99
N ALA A 79 22.25 -11.65 -3.71
CA ALA A 79 22.23 -10.54 -4.64
C ALA A 79 22.96 -10.93 -5.94
N PRO A 80 22.28 -10.90 -7.10
CA PRO A 80 22.95 -11.14 -8.39
C PRO A 80 24.04 -10.09 -8.64
N PRO A 81 25.21 -10.48 -9.20
CA PRO A 81 26.25 -9.52 -9.54
C PRO A 81 25.80 -8.58 -10.68
N GLY A 82 26.38 -7.37 -10.74
CA GLY A 82 26.18 -6.43 -11.85
C GLY A 82 24.89 -5.59 -11.79
N LEU A 83 24.07 -5.75 -10.75
CA LEU A 83 22.96 -4.83 -10.46
C LEU A 83 23.49 -3.54 -9.83
N THR A 84 22.89 -2.40 -10.18
CA THR A 84 23.27 -1.07 -9.69
C THR A 84 22.04 -0.24 -9.36
N GLU A 85 22.23 0.94 -8.76
CA GLU A 85 21.17 1.94 -8.54
C GLU A 85 20.43 2.36 -9.82
N LYS A 86 21.02 2.13 -11.01
CA LYS A 86 20.41 2.45 -12.32
C LYS A 86 19.62 1.29 -12.92
N SER A 87 19.71 0.09 -12.33
CA SER A 87 18.93 -1.07 -12.77
C SER A 87 17.44 -0.78 -12.63
N THR A 88 16.69 -1.02 -13.72
CA THR A 88 15.23 -0.93 -13.71
C THR A 88 14.64 -2.05 -12.84
N ALA A 89 13.43 -1.84 -12.30
CA ALA A 89 12.71 -2.90 -11.58
C ALA A 89 12.66 -4.21 -12.39
N ARG A 90 12.41 -4.12 -13.71
CA ARG A 90 12.39 -5.29 -14.60
C ARG A 90 13.73 -6.04 -14.62
N GLN A 91 14.85 -5.33 -14.72
CA GLN A 91 16.19 -5.94 -14.68
C GLN A 91 16.47 -6.58 -13.32
N LEU A 92 16.07 -5.94 -12.21
CA LEU A 92 16.18 -6.52 -10.87
C LEU A 92 15.46 -7.87 -10.80
N PHE A 93 14.16 -7.91 -11.13
CA PHE A 93 13.37 -9.14 -11.06
C PHE A 93 13.83 -10.22 -12.06
N GLN A 94 14.31 -9.83 -13.24
CA GLN A 94 14.90 -10.78 -14.20
C GLN A 94 16.17 -11.42 -13.65
N ALA A 95 17.06 -10.64 -13.02
CA ALA A 95 18.28 -11.17 -12.43
C ALA A 95 18.00 -12.09 -11.23
N PHE A 96 17.10 -11.67 -10.33
CA PHE A 96 16.72 -12.50 -9.18
C PHE A 96 15.96 -13.78 -9.57
N ARG A 97 15.33 -13.84 -10.76
CA ARG A 97 14.67 -15.06 -11.26
C ARG A 97 15.60 -16.27 -11.32
N ALA A 98 16.86 -16.03 -11.66
CA ALA A 98 17.85 -17.08 -11.89
C ALA A 98 18.57 -17.53 -10.61
N VAL A 99 18.32 -16.84 -9.48
CA VAL A 99 18.96 -17.14 -8.20
C VAL A 99 18.02 -17.98 -7.36
N SER A 100 18.44 -19.14 -6.89
CA SER A 100 17.68 -19.97 -5.95
C SER A 100 17.53 -19.32 -4.58
N ALA A 101 16.42 -19.61 -3.89
CA ALA A 101 16.26 -19.25 -2.49
C ALA A 101 17.32 -19.96 -1.63
N ASP A 102 17.86 -19.27 -0.65
CA ASP A 102 18.93 -19.74 0.23
C ASP A 102 18.37 -19.94 1.65
N ALA A 103 18.33 -21.19 2.10
CA ALA A 103 17.72 -21.56 3.37
C ALA A 103 18.50 -21.04 4.59
N ASP A 104 19.81 -20.81 4.45
CA ASP A 104 20.65 -20.30 5.52
C ASP A 104 20.42 -18.79 5.66
N MET A 105 20.41 -18.07 4.52
CA MET A 105 20.00 -16.66 4.48
C MET A 105 18.59 -16.45 5.04
N TYR A 106 17.64 -17.36 4.74
CA TYR A 106 16.30 -17.29 5.31
C TYR A 106 16.30 -17.32 6.83
N ARG A 107 17.03 -18.26 7.44
CA ARG A 107 17.12 -18.36 8.89
C ARG A 107 17.78 -17.12 9.50
N GLU A 108 18.84 -16.61 8.89
CA GLU A 108 19.53 -15.40 9.33
C GLU A 108 18.65 -14.16 9.22
N ASN A 109 18.01 -13.93 8.07
CA ASN A 109 17.15 -12.78 7.84
C ASN A 109 15.91 -12.80 8.75
N LEU A 110 15.29 -13.97 8.97
CA LEU A 110 14.14 -14.11 9.87
C LEU A 110 14.53 -13.75 11.31
N GLN A 111 15.69 -14.19 11.78
CA GLN A 111 16.21 -13.80 13.09
C GLN A 111 16.51 -12.31 13.17
N ALA A 112 17.09 -11.72 12.11
CA ALA A 112 17.35 -10.29 12.03
C ALA A 112 16.06 -9.46 12.06
N ILE A 113 15.01 -9.89 11.34
CA ILE A 113 13.68 -9.27 11.36
C ILE A 113 13.10 -9.28 12.78
N LYS A 114 13.07 -10.44 13.45
CA LYS A 114 12.57 -10.56 14.82
C LYS A 114 13.39 -9.72 15.80
N ALA A 115 14.72 -9.74 15.70
CA ALA A 115 15.60 -8.92 16.53
C ALA A 115 15.33 -7.42 16.34
N ARG A 116 15.18 -6.96 15.09
CA ARG A 116 14.88 -5.56 14.78
C ARG A 116 13.55 -5.13 15.38
N LEU A 117 12.49 -5.92 15.23
CA LEU A 117 11.15 -5.57 15.70
C LEU A 117 11.01 -5.65 17.23
N MET A 118 11.60 -6.68 17.86
CA MET A 118 11.36 -6.98 19.27
C MET A 118 12.45 -6.49 20.20
N LYS A 119 13.71 -6.38 19.75
CA LYS A 119 14.83 -5.92 20.60
C LYS A 119 15.14 -4.45 20.37
N GLU A 120 15.26 -4.03 19.11
CA GLU A 120 15.59 -2.64 18.76
C GLU A 120 14.38 -1.72 18.91
N HIS A 121 13.27 -2.04 18.23
CA HIS A 121 12.02 -1.26 18.31
C HIS A 121 11.20 -1.55 19.57
N ARG A 122 11.44 -2.71 20.21
CA ARG A 122 10.71 -3.16 21.41
C ARG A 122 9.19 -3.19 21.22
N PHE A 123 8.72 -3.52 20.01
CA PHE A 123 7.30 -3.69 19.78
C PHE A 123 6.77 -4.85 20.63
N PRO A 124 5.62 -4.68 21.32
CA PRO A 124 5.06 -5.69 22.20
C PRO A 124 4.35 -6.80 21.39
N LEU A 125 5.12 -7.55 20.60
CA LEU A 125 4.62 -8.62 19.77
C LEU A 125 4.36 -9.89 20.60
N THR A 126 3.13 -10.38 20.52
CA THR A 126 2.72 -11.61 21.21
C THR A 126 3.36 -12.86 20.57
N PRO A 127 3.31 -14.04 21.22
CA PRO A 127 3.74 -15.29 20.58
C PRO A 127 3.03 -15.56 19.26
N ALA A 128 1.72 -15.30 19.17
CA ALA A 128 0.94 -15.45 17.92
C ALA A 128 1.40 -14.47 16.82
N ASP A 129 1.85 -13.27 17.19
CA ASP A 129 2.44 -12.33 16.24
C ASP A 129 3.77 -12.84 15.69
N GLN A 130 4.58 -13.48 16.53
CA GLN A 130 5.86 -14.08 16.11
C GLN A 130 5.66 -15.29 15.19
N GLU A 131 4.67 -16.13 15.47
CA GLU A 131 4.25 -17.21 14.57
C GLU A 131 3.75 -16.65 13.23
N SER A 132 3.02 -15.53 13.27
CA SER A 132 2.60 -14.82 12.05
C SER A 132 3.80 -14.26 11.28
N ILE A 133 4.84 -13.77 11.95
CA ILE A 133 6.09 -13.35 11.30
C ILE A 133 6.72 -14.54 10.56
N ASP A 134 6.85 -15.69 11.24
CA ASP A 134 7.42 -16.89 10.65
C ASP A 134 6.63 -17.33 9.41
N PHE A 135 5.30 -17.39 9.54
CA PHE A 135 4.42 -17.79 8.44
C PHE A 135 4.48 -16.84 7.24
N ILE A 136 4.36 -15.53 7.47
CA ILE A 136 4.34 -14.54 6.37
C ILE A 136 5.72 -14.47 5.70
N TYR A 137 6.80 -14.44 6.48
CA TYR A 137 8.15 -14.42 5.90
C TYR A 137 8.48 -15.71 5.13
N ARG A 138 7.95 -16.85 5.59
CA ARG A 138 8.03 -18.11 4.86
C ARG A 138 7.37 -18.04 3.48
N ILE A 139 6.26 -17.31 3.32
CA ILE A 139 5.62 -17.10 2.01
C ILE A 139 6.55 -16.32 1.06
N PHE A 140 7.22 -15.27 1.54
CA PHE A 140 8.21 -14.56 0.74
C PHE A 140 9.38 -15.47 0.32
N PHE A 141 9.84 -16.35 1.21
CA PHE A 141 10.88 -17.32 0.89
C PHE A 141 10.44 -18.39 -0.13
N ASP A 142 9.27 -19.01 0.12
CA ASP A 142 8.75 -20.14 -0.66
C ASP A 142 8.20 -19.73 -2.03
N THR A 143 7.93 -18.44 -2.26
CA THR A 143 7.57 -17.94 -3.58
C THR A 143 8.80 -18.03 -4.50
N GLY A 144 8.98 -19.25 -5.01
CA GLY A 144 10.15 -19.81 -5.67
C GLY A 144 10.58 -19.11 -6.95
N SER A 145 9.77 -18.18 -7.44
CA SER A 145 10.19 -17.20 -8.42
C SER A 145 9.56 -15.89 -7.98
N VAL A 146 10.27 -14.78 -8.10
CA VAL A 146 9.75 -13.44 -7.75
C VAL A 146 8.48 -13.05 -8.56
N PHE A 147 8.09 -13.92 -9.50
CA PHE A 147 6.89 -13.97 -10.33
C PHE A 147 5.76 -14.85 -9.75
N GLY A 148 5.82 -15.28 -8.49
CA GLY A 148 4.88 -16.26 -7.92
C GLY A 148 4.06 -15.75 -6.72
N TYR A 149 4.37 -14.56 -6.19
CA TYR A 149 3.59 -13.97 -5.10
C TYR A 149 2.27 -13.43 -5.63
N SER A 150 1.33 -14.32 -5.98
CA SER A 150 -0.04 -13.89 -6.26
C SER A 150 -0.73 -13.57 -4.94
N ALA A 151 -1.62 -12.58 -4.94
CA ALA A 151 -2.57 -12.31 -3.86
C ALA A 151 -3.51 -13.50 -3.52
N SER A 152 -3.24 -14.70 -4.06
CA SER A 152 -4.05 -15.91 -3.92
C SER A 152 -3.91 -16.59 -2.56
N PHE A 153 -2.76 -16.45 -1.90
CA PHE A 153 -2.58 -16.96 -0.53
C PHE A 153 -3.40 -16.20 0.52
N PHE A 154 -3.93 -15.02 0.17
CA PHE A 154 -4.88 -14.24 0.98
C PHE A 154 -6.24 -14.03 0.28
N GLY A 155 -6.62 -14.93 -0.65
CA GLY A 155 -7.99 -15.01 -1.18
C GLY A 155 -8.30 -14.37 -2.54
N GLY A 156 -7.33 -14.11 -3.43
CA GLY A 156 -7.62 -13.61 -4.79
C GLY A 156 -6.77 -14.20 -5.92
N TYR A 157 -7.37 -14.59 -7.05
CA TYR A 157 -6.63 -14.79 -8.31
C TYR A 157 -5.95 -13.46 -8.70
N GLY A 158 -4.61 -13.36 -8.56
CA GLY A 158 -3.94 -12.06 -8.42
C GLY A 158 -2.62 -11.93 -9.17
N ALA A 159 -2.28 -10.67 -9.47
CA ALA A 159 -0.97 -10.22 -9.93
C ALA A 159 0.16 -10.69 -9.01
N THR A 160 1.34 -10.92 -9.57
CA THR A 160 2.52 -11.30 -8.80
C THR A 160 3.20 -10.05 -8.23
N TYR A 161 4.01 -10.19 -7.19
CA TYR A 161 4.81 -9.07 -6.67
C TYR A 161 5.67 -8.42 -7.78
N ALA A 162 6.37 -9.21 -8.61
CA ALA A 162 7.09 -8.68 -9.76
C ALA A 162 6.16 -7.97 -10.76
N ASP A 163 4.94 -8.46 -11.01
CA ASP A 163 4.01 -7.76 -11.89
C ASP A 163 3.62 -6.39 -11.33
N LEU A 164 3.35 -6.30 -10.02
CA LEU A 164 3.02 -5.03 -9.36
C LEU A 164 4.19 -4.05 -9.42
N MET A 165 5.41 -4.53 -9.19
CA MET A 165 6.60 -3.68 -9.14
C MET A 165 7.14 -3.30 -10.51
N THR A 166 6.83 -4.06 -11.56
CA THR A 166 7.24 -3.79 -12.96
C THR A 166 6.13 -3.20 -13.83
N ALA A 167 4.91 -3.07 -13.30
CA ALA A 167 3.83 -2.33 -13.93
C ALA A 167 4.22 -0.85 -14.17
N THR A 168 3.56 -0.25 -15.14
CA THR A 168 3.75 1.15 -15.55
C THR A 168 2.45 1.92 -15.39
N ASP A 169 2.54 3.26 -15.39
CA ASP A 169 1.37 4.13 -15.48
C ASP A 169 0.81 4.21 -16.92
N GLN A 170 -0.21 5.05 -17.14
CA GLN A 170 -0.82 5.25 -18.47
C GLN A 170 0.14 5.80 -19.52
N GLN A 171 1.27 6.39 -19.11
CA GLN A 171 2.29 6.95 -20.00
C GLN A 171 3.45 5.97 -20.23
N GLY A 172 3.35 4.74 -19.72
CA GLY A 172 4.40 3.72 -19.83
C GLY A 172 5.57 3.93 -18.87
N GLN A 173 5.45 4.84 -17.90
CA GLN A 173 6.50 5.10 -16.92
C GLN A 173 6.36 4.20 -15.69
N ALA A 174 7.46 3.60 -15.24
CA ALA A 174 7.49 2.85 -13.98
C ALA A 174 7.41 3.83 -12.79
N ARG A 175 6.50 3.56 -11.84
CA ARG A 175 6.26 4.41 -10.66
C ARG A 175 6.40 3.69 -9.32
N SER A 176 6.53 2.36 -9.31
CA SER A 176 6.65 1.57 -8.09
C SER A 176 7.78 2.07 -7.18
N TYR A 177 7.70 1.75 -5.89
CA TYR A 177 8.78 2.12 -4.97
C TYR A 177 10.13 1.46 -5.30
N LEU A 178 10.12 0.38 -6.09
CA LEU A 178 11.32 -0.26 -6.64
C LEU A 178 11.71 0.24 -8.03
N ALA A 179 10.97 1.19 -8.62
CA ALA A 179 11.23 1.69 -9.97
C ALA A 179 12.59 2.40 -10.08
N THR A 180 12.94 3.20 -9.06
CA THR A 180 14.19 3.97 -8.96
C THR A 180 14.75 3.90 -7.55
N GLU A 181 16.05 4.15 -7.41
CA GLU A 181 16.68 4.21 -6.08
C GLU A 181 16.11 5.34 -5.22
N GLU A 182 15.81 6.48 -5.83
CA GLU A 182 15.16 7.62 -5.15
C GLU A 182 13.81 7.25 -4.51
N ASN A 183 12.97 6.52 -5.25
CA ASN A 183 11.67 6.07 -4.73
C ASN A 183 11.86 5.12 -3.54
N PHE A 184 12.84 4.22 -3.62
CA PHE A 184 13.15 3.29 -2.55
C PHE A 184 13.64 4.01 -1.30
N GLN A 185 14.60 4.93 -1.45
CA GLN A 185 15.13 5.71 -0.32
C GLN A 185 14.04 6.58 0.32
N THR A 186 13.09 7.11 -0.45
CA THR A 186 11.94 7.85 0.09
C THR A 186 11.14 7.00 1.08
N VAL A 187 10.78 5.76 0.71
CA VAL A 187 10.00 4.86 1.58
C VAL A 187 10.86 4.40 2.76
N ARG A 188 12.10 4.00 2.49
CA ARG A 188 13.05 3.56 3.52
C ARG A 188 13.30 4.63 4.57
N ASP A 189 13.41 5.90 4.18
CA ASP A 189 13.62 7.01 5.11
C ASP A 189 12.43 7.21 6.04
N LEU A 190 11.20 7.05 5.53
CA LEU A 190 10.00 7.08 6.36
C LEU A 190 9.95 5.88 7.31
N GLU A 191 10.30 4.67 6.86
CA GLU A 191 10.40 3.49 7.73
C GLU A 191 11.42 3.73 8.86
N ARG A 192 12.64 4.16 8.53
CA ARG A 192 13.70 4.44 9.52
C ARG A 192 13.31 5.50 10.55
N LYS A 193 12.44 6.43 10.17
CA LYS A 193 11.91 7.49 11.05
C LYS A 193 10.65 7.07 11.81
N ASN A 194 10.17 5.83 11.66
CA ASN A 194 8.92 5.34 12.23
C ASN A 194 7.68 6.15 11.77
N LEU A 195 7.68 6.56 10.50
CA LEU A 195 6.63 7.41 9.92
C LEU A 195 5.66 6.67 9.00
N ILE A 196 5.78 5.34 8.88
CA ILE A 196 4.77 4.46 8.29
C ILE A 196 4.24 3.57 9.42
N ILE A 197 2.98 3.76 9.78
CA ILE A 197 2.36 3.16 10.97
C ILE A 197 1.25 2.21 10.53
N PRO A 198 1.45 0.88 10.63
CA PRO A 198 0.37 -0.07 10.41
C PRO A 198 -0.58 -0.09 11.62
N VAL A 199 -1.89 -0.06 11.37
CA VAL A 199 -2.95 0.01 12.38
C VAL A 199 -3.99 -1.07 12.10
N VAL A 200 -4.23 -1.96 13.06
CA VAL A 200 -5.35 -2.91 12.95
C VAL A 200 -6.65 -2.16 13.18
N GLY A 201 -7.53 -2.16 12.19
CA GLY A 201 -8.73 -1.33 12.23
C GLY A 201 -9.71 -1.59 11.10
N ASP A 202 -10.98 -1.65 11.48
CA ASP A 202 -12.12 -1.63 10.57
C ASP A 202 -12.46 -0.18 10.16
N PHE A 203 -12.71 0.02 8.87
CA PHE A 203 -13.13 1.28 8.28
C PHE A 203 -14.49 1.74 8.83
N ALA A 204 -15.42 0.81 9.08
CA ALA A 204 -16.71 1.09 9.71
C ALA A 204 -16.61 1.12 11.25
N GLY A 205 -15.54 0.56 11.82
CA GLY A 205 -15.33 0.49 13.27
C GLY A 205 -15.22 1.86 13.95
N SER A 206 -15.63 1.94 15.21
CA SER A 206 -15.72 3.21 15.96
C SER A 206 -14.39 3.75 16.51
N LYS A 207 -13.28 3.01 16.35
CA LYS A 207 -12.00 3.31 17.03
C LYS A 207 -10.87 3.74 16.10
N ALA A 208 -10.42 2.88 15.18
CA ALA A 208 -9.15 3.05 14.49
C ALA A 208 -9.04 4.38 13.71
N LEU A 209 -9.93 4.59 12.73
CA LEU A 209 -9.95 5.83 11.93
C LEU A 209 -10.20 7.06 12.82
N ARG A 210 -11.09 6.96 13.83
CA ARG A 210 -11.40 8.08 14.75
C ARG A 210 -10.22 8.49 15.61
N ASN A 211 -9.46 7.53 16.13
CA ASN A 211 -8.29 7.80 16.95
C ASN A 211 -7.16 8.39 16.12
N VAL A 212 -6.93 7.89 14.90
CA VAL A 212 -5.97 8.53 13.98
C VAL A 212 -6.44 9.94 13.61
N ALA A 213 -7.72 10.14 13.30
CA ALA A 213 -8.26 11.48 13.02
C ALA A 213 -8.04 12.47 14.18
N ARG A 214 -8.24 12.02 15.43
CA ARG A 214 -7.95 12.82 16.63
C ARG A 214 -6.47 13.13 16.72
N TYR A 215 -5.61 12.12 16.62
CA TYR A 215 -4.16 12.29 16.62
C TYR A 215 -3.71 13.33 15.58
N LEU A 216 -4.23 13.26 14.35
CA LEU A 216 -3.88 14.22 13.30
C LEU A 216 -4.31 15.65 13.63
N LYS A 217 -5.50 15.84 14.24
CA LYS A 217 -5.97 17.15 14.71
C LYS A 217 -5.06 17.72 15.80
N ASP A 218 -4.71 16.88 16.78
CA ASP A 218 -3.85 17.28 17.90
C ASP A 218 -2.44 17.70 17.41
N HIS A 219 -2.02 17.24 16.24
CA HIS A 219 -0.73 17.55 15.62
C HIS A 219 -0.83 18.54 14.43
N GLY A 220 -2.00 19.13 14.17
CA GLY A 220 -2.20 20.08 13.06
C GLY A 220 -1.88 19.51 11.69
N ALA A 221 -2.04 18.20 11.49
CA ALA A 221 -1.69 17.50 10.26
C ALA A 221 -2.93 17.32 9.36
N ILE A 222 -2.73 17.39 8.04
CA ILE A 222 -3.80 17.26 7.03
C ILE A 222 -3.62 15.97 6.25
N VAL A 223 -4.70 15.21 6.07
CA VAL A 223 -4.76 14.05 5.17
C VAL A 223 -4.77 14.53 3.73
N THR A 224 -3.80 14.13 2.92
CA THR A 224 -3.70 14.55 1.50
C THR A 224 -4.14 13.46 0.53
N ALA A 225 -4.03 12.19 0.92
CA ALA A 225 -4.51 11.05 0.14
C ALA A 225 -4.98 9.91 1.04
N PHE A 226 -6.02 9.19 0.61
CA PHE A 226 -6.51 7.98 1.28
C PHE A 226 -6.76 6.87 0.26
N TYR A 227 -5.88 5.87 0.22
CA TYR A 227 -6.08 4.67 -0.58
C TYR A 227 -7.03 3.69 0.11
N THR A 228 -8.16 3.39 -0.54
CA THR A 228 -9.24 2.53 -0.01
C THR A 228 -9.34 1.19 -0.73
N SER A 229 -8.54 0.95 -1.78
CA SER A 229 -8.66 -0.23 -2.64
C SER A 229 -10.14 -0.42 -3.04
N ASN A 230 -10.67 -1.64 -3.01
CA ASN A 230 -12.09 -1.94 -3.24
C ASN A 230 -12.89 -2.12 -1.96
N VAL A 231 -12.38 -1.70 -0.78
CA VAL A 231 -13.05 -1.87 0.51
C VAL A 231 -14.45 -1.25 0.50
N GLU A 232 -14.58 -0.09 -0.14
CA GLU A 232 -15.85 0.63 -0.26
C GLU A 232 -16.93 -0.26 -0.91
N GLN A 233 -16.60 -1.10 -1.89
CA GLN A 233 -17.58 -2.02 -2.49
C GLN A 233 -18.22 -2.94 -1.44
N TYR A 234 -17.43 -3.50 -0.52
CA TYR A 234 -17.94 -4.39 0.53
C TYR A 234 -18.78 -3.63 1.55
N LEU A 235 -18.35 -2.44 1.95
CA LEU A 235 -19.07 -1.61 2.92
C LEU A 235 -20.47 -1.21 2.42
N PHE A 236 -20.63 -0.97 1.11
CA PHE A 236 -21.93 -0.69 0.51
C PHE A 236 -22.80 -1.94 0.29
N GLN A 237 -22.19 -3.14 0.32
CA GLN A 237 -22.92 -4.41 0.26
C GLN A 237 -23.34 -4.92 1.65
N GLN A 238 -22.75 -4.40 2.72
CA GLN A 238 -22.94 -4.83 4.10
C GLN A 238 -23.75 -3.78 4.89
N GLY A 239 -25.06 -3.74 4.65
CA GLY A 239 -25.97 -2.89 5.45
C GLY A 239 -25.60 -1.41 5.43
N ASP A 240 -25.38 -0.83 6.61
CA ASP A 240 -25.09 0.59 6.83
C ASP A 240 -23.61 0.89 7.15
N ASP A 241 -22.70 -0.08 7.00
CA ASP A 241 -21.27 0.08 7.28
C ASP A 241 -20.61 1.21 6.48
N TRP A 242 -21.05 1.42 5.23
CA TRP A 242 -20.60 2.56 4.43
C TRP A 242 -20.92 3.91 5.07
N ARG A 243 -22.04 4.03 5.80
CA ARG A 243 -22.40 5.25 6.53
C ARG A 243 -21.46 5.47 7.71
N HIS A 244 -21.16 4.41 8.45
CA HIS A 244 -20.18 4.47 9.53
C HIS A 244 -18.80 4.87 9.03
N PHE A 245 -18.35 4.28 7.92
CA PHE A 245 -17.11 4.66 7.25
C PHE A 245 -17.09 6.13 6.84
N LEU A 246 -18.10 6.64 6.13
CA LEU A 246 -18.11 8.05 5.72
C LEU A 246 -18.22 9.01 6.91
N THR A 247 -18.90 8.60 7.99
CA THR A 247 -18.89 9.35 9.25
C THR A 247 -17.48 9.39 9.86
N ASN A 248 -16.73 8.28 9.80
CA ASN A 248 -15.34 8.20 10.25
C ASN A 248 -14.42 9.07 9.38
N VAL A 249 -14.59 9.04 8.05
CA VAL A 249 -13.86 9.89 7.11
C VAL A 249 -14.07 11.36 7.43
N ALA A 250 -15.31 11.78 7.70
CA ALA A 250 -15.65 13.16 8.06
C ALA A 250 -14.93 13.65 9.34
N ALA A 251 -14.34 12.76 10.13
CA ALA A 251 -13.53 13.13 11.28
C ALA A 251 -12.16 13.67 10.91
N PHE A 252 -11.59 13.29 9.76
CA PHE A 252 -10.22 13.62 9.40
C PHE A 252 -10.06 15.10 9.04
N PRO A 253 -8.96 15.74 9.47
CA PRO A 253 -8.55 17.02 8.92
C PRO A 253 -8.12 16.84 7.45
N MET A 254 -8.77 17.54 6.53
CA MET A 254 -8.57 17.42 5.08
C MET A 254 -8.63 18.82 4.42
N ASP A 255 -8.00 18.96 3.25
CA ASP A 255 -8.03 20.16 2.42
C ASP A 255 -8.86 19.92 1.13
N PRO A 256 -9.11 20.95 0.30
CA PRO A 256 -9.88 20.79 -0.93
C PRO A 256 -9.25 19.84 -1.97
N LEU A 257 -7.95 19.57 -1.87
CA LEU A 257 -7.27 18.64 -2.76
C LEU A 257 -7.32 17.21 -2.20
N SER A 258 -7.47 16.98 -0.90
CA SER A 258 -7.54 15.64 -0.29
C SER A 258 -8.37 14.65 -1.09
N THR A 259 -7.79 13.51 -1.43
CA THR A 259 -8.33 12.62 -2.47
C THR A 259 -8.31 11.16 -2.04
N PHE A 260 -9.42 10.48 -2.28
CA PHE A 260 -9.50 9.02 -2.26
C PHE A 260 -8.81 8.43 -3.48
N ILE A 261 -8.12 7.32 -3.27
CA ILE A 261 -7.60 6.46 -4.34
C ILE A 261 -8.30 5.11 -4.18
N ARG A 262 -9.14 4.74 -5.14
CA ARG A 262 -9.99 3.55 -5.03
C ARG A 262 -9.87 2.63 -6.23
N SER A 263 -10.17 1.36 -6.01
CA SER A 263 -10.22 0.31 -7.01
C SER A 263 -11.67 -0.08 -7.26
N SER A 264 -12.12 0.07 -8.51
CA SER A 264 -13.49 -0.25 -8.91
C SER A 264 -13.52 -1.15 -10.14
N HIS A 265 -14.55 -1.98 -10.27
CA HIS A 265 -14.80 -2.78 -11.47
C HIS A 265 -15.44 -1.96 -12.61
N PHE A 266 -15.96 -0.78 -12.30
CA PHE A 266 -16.61 0.11 -13.26
C PHE A 266 -16.26 1.57 -12.96
N ALA A 267 -16.46 2.42 -13.96
CA ALA A 267 -16.23 3.85 -13.89
C ALA A 267 -17.27 4.57 -14.77
N PHE A 268 -17.37 5.89 -14.65
CA PHE A 268 -18.29 6.71 -15.46
C PHE A 268 -17.56 7.85 -16.15
N GLY A 269 -18.14 8.35 -17.24
CA GLY A 269 -17.64 9.52 -17.97
C GLY A 269 -16.18 9.37 -18.40
N ASP A 270 -15.39 10.43 -18.20
CA ASP A 270 -13.97 10.49 -18.58
C ASP A 270 -13.07 9.51 -17.81
N ALA A 271 -13.59 8.88 -16.75
CA ALA A 271 -12.88 7.87 -15.98
C ALA A 271 -12.93 6.47 -16.63
N LEU A 272 -13.74 6.30 -17.68
CA LEU A 272 -13.83 5.04 -18.41
C LEU A 272 -12.51 4.73 -19.12
N PRO A 273 -11.89 3.56 -18.89
CA PRO A 273 -10.70 3.18 -19.64
C PRO A 273 -11.05 3.01 -21.13
N PRO A 274 -10.11 3.30 -22.05
CA PRO A 274 -10.31 3.05 -23.48
C PRO A 274 -10.76 1.59 -23.72
N ARG A 275 -11.74 1.40 -24.62
CA ARG A 275 -12.50 0.13 -24.86
C ARG A 275 -11.69 -1.17 -24.91
N GLN A 276 -10.39 -1.15 -25.18
CA GLN A 276 -9.52 -2.33 -25.25
C GLN A 276 -8.89 -2.75 -23.91
N PHE A 277 -8.96 -1.94 -22.85
CA PHE A 277 -8.06 -2.11 -21.70
C PHE A 277 -8.60 -2.89 -20.51
N ASN A 278 -9.90 -3.21 -20.46
CA ASN A 278 -10.49 -3.76 -19.25
C ASN A 278 -11.08 -5.17 -19.41
N ARG A 279 -10.19 -6.17 -19.49
CA ARG A 279 -10.54 -7.60 -19.35
C ARG A 279 -10.88 -7.95 -17.88
N GLY A 280 -11.91 -7.34 -17.31
CA GLY A 280 -12.39 -7.64 -15.95
C GLY A 280 -11.43 -7.26 -14.82
N ARG A 281 -10.57 -6.25 -15.01
CA ARG A 281 -9.59 -5.80 -14.02
C ARG A 281 -10.11 -4.57 -13.26
N PHE A 282 -9.58 -4.34 -12.05
CA PHE A 282 -9.85 -3.12 -11.30
C PHE A 282 -9.30 -1.89 -12.04
N ILE A 283 -10.13 -0.86 -12.15
CA ILE A 283 -9.78 0.50 -12.57
C ILE A 283 -9.44 1.29 -11.30
N GLN A 284 -8.37 2.07 -11.35
CA GLN A 284 -8.07 3.03 -10.29
C GLN A 284 -8.75 4.35 -10.56
N LEU A 285 -9.37 4.91 -9.54
CA LEU A 285 -10.11 6.16 -9.62
C LEU A 285 -9.67 7.10 -8.49
N LEU A 286 -9.69 8.39 -8.80
CA LEU A 286 -9.47 9.45 -7.82
C LEU A 286 -10.80 10.13 -7.49
N SER A 287 -11.09 10.37 -6.22
CA SER A 287 -12.31 11.08 -5.82
C SER A 287 -12.03 12.11 -4.72
N PRO A 288 -12.51 13.37 -4.86
CA PRO A 288 -12.29 14.41 -3.85
C PRO A 288 -12.98 14.06 -2.53
N MET A 289 -12.20 13.90 -1.45
CA MET A 289 -12.70 13.46 -0.13
C MET A 289 -13.74 14.43 0.43
N ALA A 290 -13.47 15.74 0.36
CA ALA A 290 -14.35 16.77 0.89
C ALA A 290 -15.71 16.80 0.18
N GLU A 291 -15.74 16.59 -1.14
CA GLU A 291 -16.99 16.56 -1.91
C GLU A 291 -17.79 15.30 -1.59
N VAL A 292 -17.14 14.13 -1.46
CA VAL A 292 -17.80 12.88 -1.05
C VAL A 292 -18.44 13.02 0.32
N VAL A 293 -17.71 13.57 1.31
CA VAL A 293 -18.25 13.84 2.65
C VAL A 293 -19.41 14.83 2.60
N LYS A 294 -19.30 15.88 1.78
CA LYS A 294 -20.39 16.86 1.60
C LYS A 294 -21.64 16.19 1.03
N ALA A 295 -21.51 15.40 -0.03
CA ALA A 295 -22.63 14.69 -0.66
C ALA A 295 -23.30 13.68 0.29
N PHE A 296 -22.48 12.99 1.10
CA PHE A 296 -22.98 12.12 2.17
C PHE A 296 -23.81 12.90 3.21
N ASN A 297 -23.26 14.00 3.73
CA ASN A 297 -23.93 14.81 4.75
C ASN A 297 -25.21 15.48 4.24
N SER A 298 -25.30 15.78 2.95
CA SER A 298 -26.51 16.34 2.32
C SER A 298 -27.51 15.29 1.83
N GLY A 299 -27.26 13.99 2.07
CA GLY A 299 -28.13 12.90 1.61
C GLY A 299 -28.15 12.68 0.10
N GLN A 300 -27.18 13.24 -0.64
CA GLN A 300 -27.07 13.08 -2.10
C GLN A 300 -26.32 11.80 -2.50
N LEU A 301 -25.58 11.20 -1.57
CA LEU A 301 -24.87 9.95 -1.76
C LEU A 301 -25.63 8.83 -1.06
N THR A 302 -26.27 7.96 -1.85
CA THR A 302 -27.18 6.91 -1.35
C THR A 302 -26.77 5.50 -1.77
N SER A 303 -25.88 5.39 -2.75
CA SER A 303 -25.45 4.13 -3.32
C SER A 303 -23.96 4.12 -3.65
N TYR A 304 -23.39 2.93 -3.87
CA TYR A 304 -22.02 2.79 -4.36
C TYR A 304 -21.85 3.40 -5.75
N GLU A 305 -22.91 3.37 -6.57
CA GLU A 305 -22.90 3.99 -7.88
C GLU A 305 -22.73 5.51 -7.80
N ASP A 306 -23.44 6.17 -6.88
CA ASP A 306 -23.30 7.61 -6.63
C ASP A 306 -21.83 7.95 -6.27
N LEU A 307 -21.23 7.13 -5.40
CA LEU A 307 -19.83 7.29 -4.99
C LEU A 307 -18.86 7.16 -6.19
N ILE A 308 -19.07 6.18 -7.07
CA ILE A 308 -18.22 5.99 -8.26
C ILE A 308 -18.45 7.10 -9.30
N ARG A 309 -19.66 7.66 -9.43
CA ARG A 309 -19.94 8.83 -10.29
C ARG A 309 -19.18 10.09 -9.87
N MET A 310 -18.82 10.19 -8.59
CA MET A 310 -17.98 11.28 -8.05
C MET A 310 -16.47 11.03 -8.24
N SER A 311 -16.10 9.95 -8.92
CA SER A 311 -14.70 9.57 -9.13
C SER A 311 -14.28 9.83 -10.57
N LYS A 312 -12.99 10.11 -10.77
CA LYS A 312 -12.40 10.40 -12.07
C LYS A 312 -11.17 9.57 -12.37
#